data_AF-A0A849Y2A9-F1
#
_entry.id   AF-A0A849Y2A9-F1
#
_cell.length_a   1.000
_cell.length_b   1.000
_cell.length_c   1.000
_cell.angle_alpha   90.00
_cell.angle_beta   90.00
_cell.angle_gamma   90.00
#
_symmetry.space_group_name_H-M   'P 1'
#
loop_
_entity.id
_entity.type
_entity.pdbx_description
1 polymer ?
#
loop_
_entity_poly.entity_id
_entity_poly.type
_entity_poly.pdbx_seq_one_letter_code
_entity_poly.pdbx_strand_id
1 'polypeptide(L)'
;CPRSTRRLGHPAFPFRALRKAGVPVVLGTDSLASNDDLSMFAETRAFADAHPELRPREILAMATSSAAAALGAGAAWEGWRDWIAIPCSAAREASVWDAILAHEGRVSWAMVDGQIVRLSEPIEARRPCRADPGERRKCA
;
A
#
# COMPACT_ATOMS: atom_id res chain seq x y z
N CYS A 1 6.82 -4.26 5.18
CA CYS A 1 5.80 -3.46 5.89
C CYS A 1 6.47 -2.38 6.74
N PRO A 2 7.01 -1.31 6.12
CA PRO A 2 7.74 -0.24 6.82
C PRO A 2 7.09 0.25 8.12
N ARG A 3 5.79 0.55 8.11
CA ARG A 3 5.12 1.10 9.30
C ARG A 3 4.96 0.07 10.42
N SER A 4 4.59 -1.17 10.09
CA SER A 4 4.54 -2.28 11.05
C SER A 4 5.92 -2.57 11.67
N THR A 5 6.98 -2.65 10.85
CA THR A 5 8.35 -2.83 11.33
C THR A 5 8.73 -1.78 12.37
N ARG A 6 8.38 -0.50 12.12
CA ARG A 6 8.59 0.59 13.06
C ARG A 6 7.76 0.44 14.34
N ARG A 7 6.46 0.15 14.23
CA ARG A 7 5.53 0.02 15.38
C ARG A 7 5.95 -1.11 16.32
N LEU A 8 6.39 -2.23 15.76
CA LEU A 8 6.85 -3.40 16.52
C LEU A 8 8.28 -3.25 17.06
N GLY A 9 8.97 -2.15 16.76
CA GLY A 9 10.34 -1.92 17.21
C GLY A 9 11.35 -2.91 16.62
N HIS A 10 11.06 -3.47 15.45
CA HIS A 10 11.99 -4.38 14.79
C HIS A 10 13.23 -3.64 14.27
N PRO A 11 14.39 -4.32 14.18
CA PRO A 11 15.57 -3.75 13.53
C PRO A 11 15.27 -3.26 12.10
N ALA A 12 16.06 -2.29 11.64
CA ALA A 12 15.96 -1.78 10.29
C ALA A 12 16.07 -2.93 9.27
N PHE A 13 15.11 -2.99 8.34
CA PHE A 13 15.11 -3.99 7.28
C PHE A 13 16.36 -3.82 6.40
N PRO A 14 17.12 -4.89 6.09
CA PRO A 14 18.41 -4.81 5.39
C PRO A 14 18.26 -4.60 3.88
N PHE A 15 17.47 -3.59 3.49
CA PHE A 15 17.09 -3.31 2.10
C PHE A 15 18.29 -3.19 1.16
N ARG A 16 19.32 -2.42 1.54
CA ARG A 16 20.50 -2.19 0.68
C ARG A 16 21.25 -3.47 0.36
N ALA A 17 21.37 -4.38 1.34
CA ALA A 17 22.05 -5.65 1.17
C ALA A 17 21.27 -6.56 0.22
N LEU A 18 19.95 -6.68 0.41
CA LEU A 18 19.05 -7.46 -0.44
C LEU A 18 19.02 -6.92 -1.88
N ARG A 19 18.92 -5.58 -2.03
CA ARG A 19 18.97 -4.91 -3.33
C ARG A 19 20.29 -5.20 -4.05
N LYS A 20 21.43 -5.13 -3.35
CA LYS A 20 22.75 -5.45 -3.91
C LYS A 20 22.86 -6.93 -4.34
N ALA A 21 22.18 -7.82 -3.62
CA ALA A 21 22.13 -9.25 -3.93
C ALA A 21 21.14 -9.60 -5.06
N GLY A 22 20.44 -8.61 -5.64
CA GLY A 22 19.45 -8.84 -6.69
C GLY A 22 18.15 -9.49 -6.20
N VAL A 23 17.90 -9.49 -4.89
CA VAL A 23 16.67 -10.04 -4.31
C VAL A 23 15.53 -9.03 -4.54
N PRO A 24 14.41 -9.44 -5.18
CA PRO A 24 13.25 -8.58 -5.31
C PRO A 24 12.69 -8.21 -3.94
N VAL A 25 12.54 -6.91 -3.66
CA VAL A 25 11.90 -6.40 -2.45
C VAL A 25 10.61 -5.70 -2.86
N VAL A 26 9.53 -6.00 -2.16
CA VAL A 26 8.20 -5.44 -2.41
C VAL A 26 7.59 -4.93 -1.10
N LEU A 27 6.58 -4.07 -1.22
CA LEU A 27 5.92 -3.45 -0.07
C LEU A 27 4.59 -4.13 0.25
N GLY A 28 4.19 -4.02 1.51
CA GLY A 28 2.91 -4.49 2.03
C GLY A 28 2.63 -3.80 3.36
N THR A 29 1.37 -3.82 3.79
CA THR A 29 0.93 -3.11 5.01
C THR A 29 1.18 -3.91 6.28
N ASP A 30 1.18 -5.25 6.22
CA ASP A 30 0.88 -6.10 7.39
C ASP A 30 -0.58 -5.88 7.86
N SER A 31 -0.96 -6.50 8.98
CA SER A 31 -2.29 -6.41 9.57
C SER A 31 -2.54 -5.12 10.36
N LEU A 32 -3.82 -4.84 10.67
CA LEU A 32 -4.23 -3.76 11.57
C LEU A 32 -3.79 -3.96 13.03
N ALA A 33 -3.27 -5.14 13.41
CA ALA A 33 -2.72 -5.34 14.75
C ALA A 33 -1.41 -4.56 14.94
N SER A 34 -0.68 -4.32 13.84
CA SER A 34 0.62 -3.66 13.81
C SER A 34 0.63 -2.42 12.90
N ASN A 35 -0.52 -1.99 12.39
CA ASN A 35 -0.65 -0.83 11.51
C ASN A 35 -1.94 -0.05 11.79
N ASP A 36 -1.92 1.27 11.57
CA ASP A 36 -3.07 2.12 11.88
C ASP A 36 -4.16 2.06 10.79
N ASP A 37 -3.75 1.70 9.57
CA ASP A 37 -4.62 1.53 8.40
C ASP A 37 -4.00 0.52 7.40
N LEU A 38 -4.69 0.26 6.29
CA LEU A 38 -4.22 -0.58 5.19
C LEU A 38 -3.86 0.23 3.94
N SER A 39 -3.32 1.44 4.12
CA SER A 39 -2.93 2.33 3.03
C SER A 39 -1.57 1.96 2.45
N MET A 40 -1.57 1.44 1.21
CA MET A 40 -0.34 1.23 0.46
C MET A 40 0.40 2.55 0.17
N PHE A 41 -0.32 3.67 -0.02
CA PHE A 41 0.31 4.98 -0.21
C PHE A 41 1.13 5.38 1.02
N ALA A 42 0.58 5.19 2.22
CA ALA A 42 1.29 5.49 3.45
C ALA A 42 2.52 4.57 3.66
N GLU A 43 2.46 3.30 3.26
CA GLU A 43 3.66 2.42 3.24
C GLU A 43 4.72 2.94 2.27
N THR A 44 4.33 3.36 1.07
CA THR A 44 5.28 3.88 0.08
C THR A 44 5.95 5.16 0.54
N ARG A 45 5.23 6.09 1.19
CA ARG A 45 5.81 7.28 1.82
C ARG A 45 6.76 6.92 2.95
N ALA A 46 6.33 6.07 3.88
CA ALA A 46 7.17 5.63 4.99
C ALA A 46 8.46 4.92 4.52
N PHE A 47 8.42 4.23 3.38
CA PHE A 47 9.60 3.65 2.75
C PHE A 47 10.47 4.71 2.06
N ALA A 48 9.87 5.67 1.37
CA ALA A 48 10.59 6.79 0.74
C ALA A 48 11.36 7.62 1.77
N ASP A 49 10.74 7.93 2.92
CA ASP A 49 11.36 8.68 4.01
C ASP A 49 12.60 7.95 4.57
N ALA A 50 12.56 6.61 4.61
CA ALA A 50 13.67 5.78 5.07
C ALA A 50 14.76 5.58 4.00
N HIS A 51 14.44 5.81 2.73
CA HIS A 51 15.30 5.57 1.57
C HIS A 51 15.26 6.74 0.57
N PRO A 52 15.69 7.95 0.97
CA PRO A 52 15.60 9.15 0.14
C PRO A 52 16.45 9.09 -1.14
N GLU A 53 17.36 8.10 -1.26
CA GLU A 53 18.12 7.86 -2.48
C GLU A 53 17.31 7.19 -3.60
N LEU A 54 16.14 6.63 -3.28
CA LEU A 54 15.28 5.98 -4.26
C LEU A 54 14.38 6.97 -4.99
N ARG A 55 14.19 6.76 -6.29
CA ARG A 55 13.22 7.55 -7.05
C ARG A 55 11.80 7.09 -6.71
N PRO A 56 10.81 7.99 -6.66
CA PRO A 56 9.41 7.64 -6.42
C PRO A 56 8.88 6.52 -7.34
N ARG A 57 9.27 6.54 -8.62
CA ARG A 57 8.92 5.50 -9.59
C ARG A 57 9.38 4.10 -9.15
N GLU A 58 10.56 3.99 -8.55
CA GLU A 58 11.11 2.70 -8.09
C GLU A 58 10.31 2.17 -6.90
N ILE A 59 9.96 3.05 -5.97
CA ILE A 59 9.14 2.73 -4.80
C ILE A 59 7.73 2.31 -5.24
N LEU A 60 7.12 3.02 -6.19
CA LEU A 60 5.81 2.69 -6.72
C LEU A 60 5.82 1.34 -7.46
N ALA A 61 6.91 0.99 -8.14
CA ALA A 61 7.07 -0.35 -8.73
C ALA A 61 7.05 -1.44 -7.65
N MET A 62 7.67 -1.21 -6.48
CA MET A 62 7.66 -2.15 -5.34
C MET A 62 6.25 -2.42 -4.78
N ALA A 63 5.29 -1.53 -5.03
CA ALA A 63 3.88 -1.70 -4.66
C ALA A 63 2.97 -2.12 -5.84
N THR A 64 3.51 -2.18 -7.06
CA THR A 64 2.74 -2.46 -8.28
C THR A 64 3.41 -3.57 -9.11
N SER A 65 4.14 -3.23 -10.18
CA SER A 65 4.68 -4.20 -11.13
C SER A 65 5.66 -5.20 -10.51
N SER A 66 6.52 -4.77 -9.59
CA SER A 66 7.45 -5.67 -8.90
C SER A 66 6.71 -6.61 -7.94
N ALA A 67 5.65 -6.12 -7.29
CA ALA A 67 4.80 -6.95 -6.44
C ALA A 67 4.02 -7.99 -7.27
N ALA A 68 3.43 -7.57 -8.39
CA ALA A 68 2.74 -8.47 -9.32
C ALA A 68 3.69 -9.57 -9.83
N ALA A 69 4.92 -9.21 -10.23
CA ALA A 69 5.93 -10.16 -10.65
C ALA A 69 6.32 -11.14 -9.52
N ALA A 70 6.54 -10.64 -8.29
CA ALA A 70 6.89 -11.45 -7.14
C ALA A 70 5.76 -12.44 -6.73
N LEU A 71 4.50 -12.07 -6.97
CA LEU A 71 3.32 -12.88 -6.68
C LEU A 71 2.90 -13.80 -7.86
N GLY A 72 3.60 -13.75 -9.00
CA GLY A 72 3.24 -14.53 -10.18
C GLY A 72 1.99 -14.05 -10.92
N ALA A 73 1.53 -12.82 -10.67
CA ALA A 73 0.33 -12.23 -11.27
C ALA A 73 0.54 -11.64 -12.69
N GLY A 74 1.76 -11.71 -13.22
CA GLY A 74 2.12 -11.21 -14.56
C GLY A 74 2.41 -9.70 -14.61
N ALA A 75 3.25 -9.28 -15.56
CA ALA A 75 3.73 -7.90 -15.70
C ALA A 75 3.45 -7.27 -17.09
N ALA A 76 2.71 -7.96 -17.96
CA ALA A 76 2.51 -7.53 -19.34
C ALA A 76 1.23 -6.70 -19.47
N TRP A 77 1.37 -5.46 -19.95
CA TRP A 77 0.31 -4.48 -20.23
C TRP A 77 -0.85 -5.05 -21.09
N GLU A 78 -0.56 -6.07 -21.90
CA GLU A 78 -1.55 -6.87 -22.62
C GLU A 78 -2.32 -7.77 -21.63
N GLY A 79 -3.44 -7.26 -21.12
CA GLY A 79 -4.32 -8.01 -20.21
C GLY A 79 -4.45 -7.43 -18.80
N TRP A 80 -3.96 -6.20 -18.55
CA TRP A 80 -4.16 -5.54 -17.26
C TRP A 80 -5.64 -5.30 -17.01
N ARG A 81 -6.17 -6.00 -16.02
CA ARG A 81 -7.56 -5.95 -15.58
C ARG A 81 -7.72 -5.25 -14.23
N ASP A 82 -6.60 -4.83 -13.64
CA ASP A 82 -6.55 -4.19 -12.34
C ASP A 82 -6.01 -2.77 -12.48
N TRP A 83 -6.85 -1.78 -12.17
CA TRP A 83 -6.54 -0.36 -12.32
C TRP A 83 -7.05 0.42 -11.13
N ILE A 84 -6.37 1.52 -10.81
CA ILE A 84 -6.87 2.52 -9.87
C ILE A 84 -6.72 3.90 -10.51
N ALA A 85 -7.66 4.79 -10.22
CA ALA A 85 -7.55 6.20 -10.62
C ALA A 85 -7.32 7.08 -9.41
N ILE A 86 -6.21 7.80 -9.44
CA ILE A 86 -5.85 8.74 -8.38
C ILE A 86 -6.30 10.14 -8.84
N PRO A 87 -7.12 10.86 -8.04
CA PRO A 87 -7.41 12.26 -8.33
C PRO A 87 -6.10 13.04 -8.42
N CYS A 88 -5.85 13.63 -9.58
CA CYS A 88 -4.63 14.38 -9.84
C CYS A 88 -4.97 15.87 -9.93
N SER A 89 -4.50 16.64 -8.96
CA SER A 89 -4.45 18.10 -9.00
C SER A 89 -3.03 18.63 -9.20
N ALA A 90 -2.10 17.76 -9.61
CA ALA A 90 -0.69 18.10 -9.75
C ALA A 90 -0.54 19.35 -10.62
N ALA A 91 0.16 20.35 -10.10
CA ALA A 91 0.57 21.50 -10.90
C ALA A 91 1.37 21.00 -12.10
N ARG A 92 1.26 21.71 -13.24
CA ARG A 92 1.86 21.34 -14.54
C ARG A 92 3.36 20.98 -14.50
N GLU A 93 4.06 21.37 -13.45
CA GLU A 93 5.52 21.22 -13.26
C GLU A 93 5.93 20.09 -12.31
N ALA A 94 5.00 19.51 -11.53
CA ALA A 94 5.32 18.42 -10.60
C ALA A 94 5.41 17.08 -11.34
N SER A 95 6.40 16.24 -11.00
CA SER A 95 6.49 14.89 -11.54
C SER A 95 5.29 14.05 -11.09
N VAL A 96 4.66 13.36 -12.03
CA VAL A 96 3.48 12.50 -11.75
C VAL A 96 3.80 11.43 -10.70
N TRP A 97 5.04 10.95 -10.63
CA TRP A 97 5.46 9.95 -9.66
C TRP A 97 5.48 10.50 -8.24
N ASP A 98 5.93 11.76 -8.07
CA ASP A 98 5.91 12.44 -6.79
C ASP A 98 4.46 12.72 -6.35
N ALA A 99 3.60 13.14 -7.28
CA ALA A 99 2.19 13.36 -7.01
C ALA A 99 1.47 12.07 -6.56
N ILE A 100 1.77 10.93 -7.18
CA ILE A 100 1.23 9.62 -6.78
C ILE A 100 1.77 9.23 -5.40
N LEU A 101 3.08 9.36 -5.16
CA LEU A 101 3.70 9.00 -3.88
C LEU A 101 3.14 9.85 -2.72
N ALA A 102 2.93 11.14 -2.97
CA ALA A 102 2.39 12.09 -2.00
C ALA A 102 0.86 11.94 -1.77
N HIS A 103 0.17 11.06 -2.50
CA HIS A 103 -1.29 10.94 -2.38
C HIS A 103 -1.73 10.36 -1.02
N GLU A 104 -2.54 11.10 -0.26
CA GLU A 104 -3.06 10.66 1.05
C GLU A 104 -4.56 10.33 1.05
N GLY A 105 -5.22 10.54 -0.10
CA GLY A 105 -6.67 10.42 -0.25
C GLY A 105 -7.13 9.02 -0.67
N ARG A 106 -8.41 8.98 -1.05
CA ARG A 106 -9.00 7.82 -1.73
C ARG A 106 -8.75 7.92 -3.23
N VAL A 107 -8.62 6.77 -3.87
CA VAL A 107 -8.73 6.66 -5.33
C VAL A 107 -10.19 6.94 -5.75
N SER A 108 -10.40 7.53 -6.93
CA SER A 108 -11.75 7.89 -7.41
C SER A 108 -12.55 6.69 -7.92
N TRP A 109 -11.85 5.70 -8.47
CA TRP A 109 -12.41 4.40 -8.83
C TRP A 109 -11.28 3.35 -8.89
N ALA A 110 -11.68 2.08 -8.83
CA ALA A 110 -10.81 0.95 -9.10
C ALA A 110 -11.47 0.02 -10.13
N MET A 111 -10.66 -0.78 -10.80
CA MET A 111 -11.06 -1.93 -11.59
C MET A 111 -10.30 -3.13 -11.03
N VAL A 112 -10.99 -4.24 -10.83
CA VAL A 112 -10.39 -5.50 -10.39
C VAL A 112 -10.97 -6.61 -11.26
N ASP A 113 -10.11 -7.41 -11.88
CA ASP A 113 -10.48 -8.44 -12.86
C ASP A 113 -11.44 -7.93 -13.97
N GLY A 114 -11.23 -6.68 -14.41
CA GLY A 114 -12.02 -6.05 -15.47
C GLY A 114 -13.36 -5.48 -14.99
N GLN A 115 -13.71 -5.63 -13.72
CA GLN A 115 -14.92 -5.10 -13.12
C GLN A 115 -14.65 -3.78 -12.42
N ILE A 116 -15.39 -2.72 -12.78
CA ILE A 116 -15.27 -1.42 -12.12
C ILE A 116 -15.87 -1.51 -10.72
N VAL A 117 -15.05 -1.23 -9.72
CA VAL A 117 -15.44 -1.07 -8.32
C VAL A 117 -15.60 0.41 -8.04
N ARG A 118 -16.85 0.85 -7.87
CA ARG A 118 -17.14 2.22 -7.41
C ARG A 118 -16.95 2.29 -5.91
N LEU A 119 -16.01 3.12 -5.47
CA LEU A 119 -15.76 3.40 -4.06
C LEU A 119 -16.75 4.46 -3.58
N SER A 120 -18.05 4.12 -3.56
CA SER A 120 -19.09 4.98 -2.97
C SER A 120 -19.30 4.60 -1.51
N GLU A 121 -19.12 5.58 -0.63
CA GLU A 121 -19.23 5.52 0.85
C GLU A 121 -18.10 4.74 1.56
N PRO A 122 -17.76 5.08 2.82
CA PRO A 122 -16.76 4.35 3.58
C PRO A 122 -17.16 2.88 3.68
N ILE A 123 -16.24 1.95 3.41
CA ILE A 123 -16.32 0.64 4.06
C ILE A 123 -16.13 0.97 5.54
N GLU A 124 -17.22 1.10 6.30
CA GLU A 124 -17.14 1.21 7.74
C GLU A 124 -16.29 0.02 8.20
N ALA A 125 -15.08 0.31 8.67
CA ALA A 125 -14.34 -0.65 9.45
C ALA A 125 -15.33 -1.09 10.53
N ARG A 126 -15.74 -2.38 10.51
CA ARG A 126 -16.53 -2.95 11.60
C ARG A 126 -15.86 -2.46 12.87
N ARG A 127 -16.56 -1.61 13.64
CA ARG A 127 -16.03 -1.13 14.92
C ARG A 127 -15.52 -2.38 15.63
N PRO A 128 -14.24 -2.44 16.06
CA PRO A 128 -13.83 -3.55 16.91
C PRO A 128 -14.85 -3.61 18.03
N CYS A 129 -15.44 -4.79 18.21
CA CYS A 129 -16.41 -5.01 19.27
C CYS A 129 -15.72 -4.52 20.55
N ARG A 130 -16.14 -3.37 21.07
CA ARG A 130 -15.72 -2.97 22.40
C ARG A 130 -16.29 -4.05 23.28
N ALA A 131 -15.43 -4.92 23.79
CA ALA A 131 -15.82 -5.80 24.89
C ALA A 131 -16.20 -4.84 26.03
N ASP A 132 -17.49 -4.67 26.25
CA ASP A 132 -17.97 -4.04 27.46
C ASP A 132 -17.56 -4.97 28.61
N PRO A 133 -16.76 -4.52 29.59
CA PRO A 133 -16.30 -5.38 30.68
C PRO A 133 -17.49 -5.66 31.60
N GLY A 134 -18.37 -6.57 31.17
CA GLY A 134 -19.58 -6.91 31.90
C GLY A 134 -20.53 -7.88 31.19
N GLU A 135 -20.49 -8.00 29.86
CA GLU A 135 -21.55 -8.71 29.14
C GLU A 135 -21.08 -10.05 28.55
N ARG A 136 -21.39 -11.16 29.25
CA ARG A 136 -21.29 -12.52 28.69
C ARG A 136 -22.41 -12.74 27.68
N ARG A 137 -22.14 -12.54 26.39
CA ARG A 137 -23.05 -13.02 25.33
C ARG A 137 -22.70 -14.47 24.97
N LYS A 138 -23.68 -15.36 25.15
CA LYS A 138 -23.63 -16.77 24.73
C LYS A 138 -23.49 -16.81 23.22
N CYS A 139 -22.49 -17.53 22.73
CA CYS A 139 -22.37 -17.90 21.32
C CYS A 139 -23.53 -18.83 20.94
N ALA A 140 -24.19 -18.51 19.83
CA ALA A 140 -24.95 -19.42 19.00
C ALA A 140 -24.54 -19.15 17.54
#